data_AF-A0A9E2LUP7-F1
#
_entry.id   AF-A0A9E2LUP7-F1
#
_cell.length_a   1.000
_cell.length_b   1.000
_cell.length_c   1.000
_cell.angle_alpha   90.00
_cell.angle_beta   90.00
_cell.angle_gamma   90.00
#
_symmetry.space_group_name_H-M   'P 1'
#
loop_
_entity.id
_entity.type
_entity.pdbx_description
1 polymer ?
#
loop_
_entity_poly.entity_id
_entity_poly.type
_entity_poly.pdbx_seq_one_letter_code
_entity_poly.pdbx_strand_id
1 'polypeptide(L)'
;MNKMIRLGPILLTLALSVQALTACDDGGKKNNNNTNNNNVTNNQTCDDLDCGGHGTCVDAVAGAYCTCDEGWQGLLCNACASGYEPDGDACVPIDDPYVGTPVIDGVINEGAGDWTTDQKVGANTTASDWGANTLTGIYLAYDAVNLYVGVTGSVETQNALAVYVDLDYGAGSAGLASLSATSDNDGALDNSLSSVITITNTEFRADWAVGTRGMTSAGGELNDNAGWRDLAIEPANFHWMSGTLVSGSAAFEASIPLATLYGGATPPEGTRLAVFARLVNEDGQYLANQTVPADDAGNPATVSQVAVITLHGGGQPVCNHDGTCDAGETYASCPDDCPEALQCGDPDVFAWEDGVMY
;
A
#
# COMPACT_ATOMS: atom_id res chain seq x y z
N MET A 1 -51.64 -79.90 -7.34
CA MET A 1 -52.88 -79.11 -7.54
C MET A 1 -52.59 -77.68 -7.14
N ASN A 2 -52.70 -76.73 -8.08
CA ASN A 2 -52.85 -75.25 -7.95
C ASN A 2 -51.89 -74.49 -6.99
N LYS A 3 -51.31 -73.33 -7.31
CA LYS A 3 -51.64 -72.29 -8.30
C LYS A 3 -50.41 -71.35 -8.43
N MET A 4 -50.18 -70.84 -9.64
CA MET A 4 -49.21 -69.77 -9.94
C MET A 4 -49.56 -68.46 -9.22
N ILE A 5 -48.54 -67.72 -8.79
CA ILE A 5 -48.57 -66.25 -8.72
C ILE A 5 -47.29 -65.75 -9.43
N ARG A 6 -47.49 -64.95 -10.49
CA ARG A 6 -46.44 -64.27 -11.26
C ARG A 6 -45.98 -63.02 -10.51
N LEU A 7 -44.67 -62.81 -10.41
CA LEU A 7 -44.06 -61.52 -10.07
C LEU A 7 -43.14 -61.12 -11.23
N GLY A 8 -43.47 -60.01 -11.90
CA GLY A 8 -42.62 -59.36 -12.90
C GLY A 8 -41.56 -58.46 -12.25
N PRO A 9 -40.52 -58.04 -12.98
CA PRO A 9 -39.41 -57.28 -12.43
C PRO A 9 -39.81 -55.82 -12.19
N ILE A 10 -39.59 -55.33 -10.97
CA ILE A 10 -39.71 -53.91 -10.62
C ILE A 10 -38.41 -53.22 -11.05
N LEU A 11 -38.51 -52.35 -12.06
CA LEU A 11 -37.49 -51.34 -12.37
C LEU A 11 -37.54 -50.27 -11.27
N LEU A 12 -36.46 -50.12 -10.50
CA LEU A 12 -36.31 -49.05 -9.52
C LEU A 12 -35.54 -47.89 -10.17
N THR A 13 -36.25 -46.90 -10.69
CA THR A 13 -35.67 -45.61 -11.10
C THR A 13 -35.47 -44.74 -9.86
N LEU A 14 -34.21 -44.46 -9.51
CA LEU A 14 -33.84 -43.42 -8.55
C LEU A 14 -34.14 -42.06 -9.17
N ALA A 15 -35.16 -41.35 -8.68
CA ALA A 15 -35.33 -39.93 -8.93
C ALA A 15 -34.63 -39.17 -7.79
N LEU A 16 -33.52 -38.50 -8.09
CA LEU A 16 -32.94 -37.49 -7.21
C LEU A 16 -33.91 -36.29 -7.22
N SER A 17 -34.64 -36.08 -6.13
CA SER A 17 -35.32 -34.81 -5.89
C SER A 17 -34.30 -33.81 -5.39
N VAL A 18 -34.04 -32.76 -6.18
CA VAL A 18 -33.38 -31.54 -5.69
C VAL A 18 -34.35 -30.90 -4.69
N GLN A 19 -34.08 -31.06 -3.41
CA GLN A 19 -34.76 -30.28 -2.37
C GLN A 19 -34.11 -28.90 -2.34
N ALA A 20 -34.86 -27.88 -2.75
CA ALA A 20 -34.50 -26.49 -2.48
C ALA A 20 -34.45 -26.30 -0.95
N LEU A 21 -33.33 -25.79 -0.44
CA LEU A 21 -33.23 -25.37 0.96
C LEU A 21 -34.24 -24.23 1.20
N THR A 22 -35.00 -24.36 2.28
CA THR A 22 -35.93 -23.35 2.78
C THR A 22 -35.16 -22.12 3.26
N ALA A 23 -35.58 -20.94 2.78
CA ALA A 23 -35.15 -19.66 3.31
C ALA A 23 -35.49 -19.53 4.81
N CYS A 24 -34.65 -18.83 5.55
CA CYS A 24 -34.87 -18.47 6.95
C CYS A 24 -36.18 -17.67 7.09
N ASP A 25 -37.13 -18.17 7.88
CA ASP A 25 -38.33 -17.44 8.30
C ASP A 25 -38.20 -17.16 9.81
N ASP A 26 -38.02 -15.89 10.16
CA ASP A 26 -37.89 -15.38 11.53
C ASP A 26 -39.25 -14.97 12.14
N GLY A 27 -40.37 -15.37 11.55
CA GLY A 27 -41.67 -15.33 12.23
C GLY A 27 -42.17 -13.93 12.62
N GLY A 28 -41.71 -12.88 11.93
CA GLY A 28 -42.34 -11.56 11.93
C GLY A 28 -42.31 -10.77 13.24
N LYS A 29 -41.30 -10.98 14.12
CA LYS A 29 -41.13 -10.13 15.31
C LYS A 29 -40.24 -8.91 14.99
N LYS A 30 -40.88 -7.78 14.65
CA LYS A 30 -40.22 -6.47 14.52
C LYS A 30 -39.77 -5.97 15.91
N ASN A 31 -38.47 -5.92 16.18
CA ASN A 31 -37.88 -5.17 17.29
C ASN A 31 -37.33 -3.81 16.78
N ASN A 32 -38.18 -2.79 16.80
CA ASN A 32 -37.83 -1.43 16.39
C ASN A 32 -36.99 -0.70 17.46
N ASN A 33 -35.75 -1.13 17.68
CA ASN A 33 -34.77 -0.27 18.33
C ASN A 33 -33.37 -0.70 17.92
N ASN A 34 -32.98 -0.32 16.70
CA ASN A 34 -31.62 -0.51 16.23
C ASN A 34 -31.03 0.81 15.76
N THR A 35 -30.40 1.55 16.69
CA THR A 35 -29.57 2.72 16.40
C THR A 35 -28.10 2.34 16.17
N ASN A 36 -27.84 1.07 15.83
CA ASN A 36 -26.51 0.51 15.70
C ASN A 36 -26.54 -0.59 14.63
N ASN A 37 -26.50 -0.15 13.37
CA ASN A 37 -26.53 -0.94 12.14
C ASN A 37 -25.44 -2.05 12.10
N ASN A 38 -25.68 -3.14 12.83
CA ASN A 38 -24.82 -4.32 12.88
C ASN A 38 -25.61 -5.59 13.24
N ASN A 39 -26.91 -5.68 12.89
CA ASN A 39 -27.74 -6.85 13.20
C ASN A 39 -28.53 -7.35 11.98
N VAL A 40 -28.20 -8.58 11.57
CA VAL A 40 -28.61 -9.29 10.35
C VAL A 40 -29.98 -10.00 10.55
N THR A 41 -31.03 -9.22 10.79
CA THR A 41 -32.42 -9.69 10.67
C THR A 41 -33.07 -8.94 9.52
N ASN A 42 -32.97 -9.52 8.32
CA ASN A 42 -33.04 -8.84 7.03
C ASN A 42 -34.48 -8.54 6.60
N ASN A 43 -35.09 -7.54 7.23
CA ASN A 43 -36.26 -6.84 6.68
C ASN A 43 -36.00 -5.33 6.66
N GLN A 44 -34.78 -4.93 6.30
CA GLN A 44 -34.53 -3.55 5.89
C GLN A 44 -35.12 -3.37 4.50
N THR A 45 -36.02 -2.40 4.38
CA THR A 45 -36.59 -1.95 3.11
C THR A 45 -36.07 -0.55 2.83
N CYS A 46 -36.26 -0.04 1.62
CA CYS A 46 -35.90 1.34 1.31
C CYS A 46 -36.66 2.40 2.11
N ASP A 47 -37.70 2.03 2.86
CA ASP A 47 -38.36 2.92 3.82
C ASP A 47 -37.50 3.15 5.09
N ASP A 48 -36.58 2.23 5.40
CA ASP A 48 -35.77 2.21 6.62
C ASP A 48 -34.26 2.46 6.36
N LEU A 49 -33.83 2.52 5.09
CA LEU A 49 -32.43 2.71 4.69
C LEU A 49 -32.22 4.08 4.01
N ASP A 50 -31.41 4.94 4.63
CA ASP A 50 -31.02 6.24 4.09
C ASP A 50 -29.66 6.16 3.37
N CYS A 51 -29.68 6.23 2.04
CA CYS A 51 -28.47 6.25 1.20
C CYS A 51 -27.80 7.63 1.11
N GLY A 52 -28.23 8.57 1.96
CA GLY A 52 -27.77 9.94 1.93
C GLY A 52 -28.19 10.66 0.65
N GLY A 53 -27.46 11.74 0.33
CA GLY A 53 -27.67 12.55 -0.88
C GLY A 53 -26.93 12.04 -2.12
N HIS A 54 -26.27 10.87 -2.02
CA HIS A 54 -25.26 10.42 -2.98
C HIS A 54 -25.45 8.95 -3.39
N GLY A 55 -26.67 8.45 -3.28
CA GLY A 55 -27.01 7.09 -3.68
C GLY A 55 -28.50 6.87 -3.82
N THR A 56 -28.85 5.78 -4.49
CA THR A 56 -30.23 5.32 -4.66
C THR A 56 -30.43 4.02 -3.89
N CYS A 57 -31.50 3.94 -3.09
CA CYS A 57 -31.85 2.70 -2.43
C CYS A 57 -32.49 1.70 -3.39
N VAL A 58 -32.10 0.42 -3.28
CA VAL A 58 -32.64 -0.70 -4.04
C VAL A 58 -33.15 -1.77 -3.07
N ASP A 59 -34.43 -2.15 -3.20
CA ASP A 59 -34.99 -3.30 -2.50
C ASP A 59 -34.54 -4.60 -3.19
N ALA A 60 -33.85 -5.48 -2.46
CA ALA A 60 -33.49 -6.81 -2.94
C ALA A 60 -34.01 -7.93 -2.03
N VAL A 61 -34.00 -9.16 -2.55
CA VAL A 61 -34.49 -10.35 -1.84
C VAL A 61 -33.71 -10.60 -0.54
N ALA A 62 -32.44 -10.21 -0.50
CA ALA A 62 -31.58 -10.33 0.68
C ALA A 62 -31.70 -9.17 1.68
N GLY A 63 -32.43 -8.10 1.33
CA GLY A 63 -32.53 -6.83 2.07
C GLY A 63 -32.30 -5.62 1.16
N ALA A 64 -32.73 -4.43 1.59
CA ALA A 64 -32.43 -3.20 0.88
C ALA A 64 -30.95 -2.82 1.01
N TYR A 65 -30.40 -2.20 -0.05
CA TYR A 65 -29.03 -1.68 -0.07
C TYR A 65 -28.92 -0.40 -0.91
N CYS A 66 -27.81 0.32 -0.79
CA CYS A 66 -27.57 1.56 -1.52
C CYS A 66 -26.68 1.32 -2.74
N THR A 67 -27.08 1.84 -3.89
CA THR A 67 -26.22 2.01 -5.06
C THR A 67 -25.70 3.45 -5.09
N CYS A 68 -24.40 3.63 -4.84
CA CYS A 68 -23.80 4.95 -4.72
C CYS A 68 -23.53 5.61 -6.07
N ASP A 69 -23.59 6.94 -6.08
CA ASP A 69 -23.18 7.75 -7.21
C ASP A 69 -21.66 7.68 -7.42
N GLU A 70 -21.19 8.07 -8.62
CA GLU A 70 -19.76 8.09 -8.93
C GLU A 70 -18.96 8.90 -7.90
N GLY A 71 -17.84 8.31 -7.44
CA GLY A 71 -16.99 8.91 -6.41
C GLY A 71 -17.45 8.67 -4.98
N TRP A 72 -18.60 8.03 -4.75
CA TRP A 72 -19.11 7.68 -3.43
C TRP A 72 -19.09 6.18 -3.17
N GLN A 73 -18.89 5.79 -1.91
CA GLN A 73 -18.89 4.41 -1.46
C GLN A 73 -19.42 4.26 -0.02
N GLY A 74 -19.48 3.01 0.43
CA GLY A 74 -19.94 2.63 1.75
C GLY A 74 -21.42 2.28 1.79
N LEU A 75 -21.83 1.61 2.87
CA LEU A 75 -23.20 1.08 3.02
C LEU A 75 -24.30 2.16 2.89
N LEU A 76 -23.97 3.41 3.18
CA LEU A 76 -24.89 4.55 3.15
C LEU A 76 -24.41 5.66 2.19
N CYS A 77 -23.47 5.36 1.29
CA CYS A 77 -22.91 6.33 0.34
C CYS A 77 -22.44 7.64 0.98
N ASN A 78 -21.77 7.53 2.13
CA ASN A 78 -21.33 8.67 2.95
C ASN A 78 -19.81 8.77 3.10
N ALA A 79 -19.07 8.06 2.24
CA ALA A 79 -17.62 8.13 2.14
C ALA A 79 -17.20 8.25 0.67
N CYS A 80 -16.05 8.85 0.40
CA CYS A 80 -15.50 8.89 -0.95
C CYS A 80 -14.96 7.53 -1.36
N ALA A 81 -15.25 7.14 -2.60
CA ALA A 81 -14.73 5.94 -3.25
C ALA A 81 -13.20 5.98 -3.32
N SER A 82 -12.56 4.81 -3.45
CA SER A 82 -11.11 4.79 -3.74
C SER A 82 -10.81 5.57 -5.02
N GLY A 83 -9.74 6.38 -5.00
CA GLY A 83 -9.43 7.31 -6.08
C GLY A 83 -10.20 8.64 -5.99
N TYR A 84 -10.99 8.88 -4.95
CA TYR A 84 -11.68 10.15 -4.70
C TYR A 84 -11.39 10.66 -3.28
N GLU A 85 -11.31 11.99 -3.14
CA GLU A 85 -11.14 12.69 -1.87
C GLU A 85 -12.29 13.68 -1.59
N PRO A 86 -12.58 13.99 -0.31
CA PRO A 86 -13.62 14.93 0.04
C PRO A 86 -13.21 16.38 -0.27
N ASP A 87 -13.99 17.07 -1.10
CA ASP A 87 -13.96 18.52 -1.31
C ASP A 87 -15.33 19.12 -0.92
N GLY A 88 -15.43 19.54 0.34
CA GLY A 88 -16.70 19.98 0.92
C GLY A 88 -17.72 18.85 1.00
N ASP A 89 -18.85 19.00 0.30
CA ASP A 89 -19.94 18.01 0.22
C ASP A 89 -19.82 17.11 -1.04
N ALA A 90 -18.68 17.15 -1.74
CA ALA A 90 -18.43 16.37 -2.94
C ALA A 90 -17.24 15.42 -2.75
N CYS A 91 -17.28 14.29 -3.47
CA CYS A 91 -16.12 13.44 -3.67
C CYS A 91 -15.56 13.72 -5.07
N VAL A 92 -14.34 14.25 -5.13
CA VAL A 92 -13.65 14.59 -6.37
C VAL A 92 -12.52 13.60 -6.63
N PRO A 93 -12.16 13.29 -7.89
CA PRO A 93 -11.01 12.44 -8.17
C PRO A 93 -9.76 12.97 -7.46
N ILE A 94 -8.99 12.07 -6.84
CA ILE A 94 -7.70 12.42 -6.25
C ILE A 94 -6.80 12.89 -7.38
N ASP A 95 -6.41 14.16 -7.33
CA ASP A 95 -5.38 14.72 -8.20
C ASP A 95 -4.03 14.45 -7.54
N ASP A 96 -3.51 13.23 -7.74
CA ASP A 96 -2.21 12.86 -7.19
C ASP A 96 -1.08 13.17 -8.20
N PRO A 97 -0.25 14.19 -7.94
CA PRO A 97 0.82 14.58 -8.85
C PRO A 97 1.99 13.59 -8.87
N TYR A 98 2.04 12.63 -7.93
CA TYR A 98 3.11 11.65 -7.80
C TYR A 98 2.82 10.35 -8.56
N VAL A 99 1.62 10.19 -9.14
CA VAL A 99 1.33 9.03 -10.01
C VAL A 99 2.10 9.15 -11.32
N GLY A 100 2.92 8.15 -11.63
CA GLY A 100 3.72 8.11 -12.86
C GLY A 100 4.64 6.89 -12.96
N THR A 101 4.98 6.54 -14.19
CA THR A 101 5.88 5.42 -14.54
C THR A 101 7.09 5.97 -15.31
N PRO A 102 8.03 6.68 -14.64
CA PRO A 102 9.23 7.20 -15.28
C PRO A 102 10.09 6.07 -15.86
N VAL A 103 10.81 6.36 -16.93
CA VAL A 103 11.73 5.43 -17.58
C VAL A 103 13.05 5.41 -16.81
N ILE A 104 13.46 4.25 -16.31
CA ILE A 104 14.73 4.10 -15.60
C ILE A 104 15.90 4.04 -16.59
N ASP A 105 16.46 5.19 -16.97
CA ASP A 105 17.56 5.33 -17.94
C ASP A 105 18.77 6.15 -17.44
N GLY A 106 18.69 6.66 -16.21
CA GLY A 106 19.69 7.49 -15.56
C GLY A 106 19.57 8.98 -15.87
N VAL A 107 18.48 9.45 -16.48
CA VAL A 107 18.30 10.83 -16.91
C VAL A 107 16.95 11.41 -16.49
N ILE A 108 16.97 12.33 -15.51
CA ILE A 108 15.77 13.07 -15.11
C ILE A 108 15.39 14.11 -16.18
N ASN A 109 14.30 13.85 -16.92
CA ASN A 109 13.81 14.74 -17.99
C ASN A 109 12.40 15.30 -17.72
N GLU A 110 12.32 16.41 -16.96
CA GLU A 110 11.03 17.09 -16.71
C GLU A 110 10.34 17.56 -18.01
N GLY A 111 11.10 18.16 -18.93
CA GLY A 111 10.56 18.74 -20.17
C GLY A 111 10.09 17.74 -21.21
N ALA A 112 10.46 16.46 -21.08
CA ALA A 112 10.01 15.37 -21.95
C ALA A 112 8.80 14.60 -21.37
N GLY A 113 8.35 14.96 -20.15
CA GLY A 113 7.24 14.30 -19.47
C GLY A 113 7.59 12.95 -18.85
N ASP A 114 8.88 12.68 -18.65
CA ASP A 114 9.37 11.46 -17.99
C ASP A 114 9.25 11.57 -16.46
N TRP A 115 9.69 12.72 -15.93
CA TRP A 115 9.37 13.19 -14.59
C TRP A 115 8.56 14.47 -14.66
N THR A 116 7.84 14.84 -13.61
CA THR A 116 7.17 16.13 -13.48
C THR A 116 7.85 17.03 -12.47
N THR A 117 7.58 18.34 -12.54
CA THR A 117 8.07 19.29 -11.54
C THR A 117 7.48 19.00 -10.15
N ASP A 118 6.22 18.53 -10.09
CA ASP A 118 5.58 18.20 -8.81
C ASP A 118 6.19 16.94 -8.18
N GLN A 119 6.63 15.98 -8.99
CA GLN A 119 7.37 14.80 -8.52
C GLN A 119 8.72 15.15 -7.90
N LYS A 120 9.23 16.39 -8.04
CA LYS A 120 10.44 16.86 -7.36
C LYS A 120 10.16 17.19 -5.89
N VAL A 121 10.14 16.16 -5.06
CA VAL A 121 9.76 16.27 -3.65
C VAL A 121 10.81 16.98 -2.77
N GLY A 122 12.03 17.18 -3.27
CA GLY A 122 13.07 17.90 -2.53
C GLY A 122 14.15 18.49 -3.41
N ALA A 123 14.73 19.61 -2.95
CA ALA A 123 15.86 20.26 -3.62
C ALA A 123 16.88 20.83 -2.62
N ASN A 124 18.10 21.04 -3.10
CA ASN A 124 19.13 21.80 -2.39
C ASN A 124 19.93 22.65 -3.39
N THR A 125 19.98 23.95 -3.12
CA THR A 125 20.69 24.95 -3.95
C THR A 125 22.05 25.37 -3.36
N THR A 126 22.40 24.85 -2.19
CA THR A 126 23.69 25.08 -1.53
C THR A 126 24.81 24.53 -2.41
N ALA A 127 25.87 25.31 -2.61
CA ALA A 127 27.04 24.82 -3.31
C ALA A 127 27.73 23.71 -2.50
N SER A 128 28.04 22.59 -3.15
CA SER A 128 28.80 21.51 -2.53
C SER A 128 30.14 22.01 -2.02
N ASP A 129 30.50 21.63 -0.80
CA ASP A 129 31.82 21.84 -0.21
C ASP A 129 32.83 20.76 -0.60
N TRP A 130 32.41 19.77 -1.40
CA TRP A 130 33.20 18.58 -1.67
C TRP A 130 33.48 18.36 -3.15
N GLY A 131 34.37 19.19 -3.70
CA GLY A 131 34.94 19.00 -5.03
C GLY A 131 33.88 19.00 -6.14
N ALA A 132 33.91 17.99 -7.00
CA ALA A 132 32.97 17.83 -8.12
C ALA A 132 31.67 17.09 -7.73
N ASN A 133 31.58 16.61 -6.49
CA ASN A 133 30.42 15.87 -6.01
C ASN A 133 29.25 16.83 -5.79
N THR A 134 28.04 16.47 -6.25
CA THR A 134 26.84 17.29 -6.11
C THR A 134 25.61 16.44 -5.78
N LEU A 135 24.70 17.01 -5.00
CA LEU A 135 23.37 16.49 -4.71
C LEU A 135 22.40 17.67 -4.66
N THR A 136 21.42 17.69 -5.57
CA THR A 136 20.61 18.89 -5.85
C THR A 136 19.11 18.68 -5.84
N GLY A 137 18.64 17.44 -6.02
CA GLY A 137 17.22 17.14 -6.10
C GLY A 137 16.92 15.68 -5.88
N ILE A 138 15.73 15.41 -5.37
CA ILE A 138 15.13 14.09 -5.25
C ILE A 138 13.71 14.15 -5.79
N TYR A 139 13.34 13.09 -6.50
CA TYR A 139 12.05 12.93 -7.14
C TYR A 139 11.43 11.62 -6.67
N LEU A 140 10.13 11.62 -6.48
CA LEU A 140 9.34 10.44 -6.20
C LEU A 140 8.17 10.36 -7.16
N ALA A 141 7.96 9.17 -7.70
CA ALA A 141 6.76 8.81 -8.42
C ALA A 141 6.39 7.37 -8.06
N TYR A 142 5.15 6.98 -8.30
CA TYR A 142 4.73 5.61 -8.13
C TYR A 142 3.62 5.26 -9.11
N ASP A 143 3.46 3.98 -9.37
CA ASP A 143 2.30 3.44 -10.06
C ASP A 143 1.72 2.26 -9.27
N ALA A 144 0.80 1.50 -9.87
CA ALA A 144 0.18 0.36 -9.21
C ALA A 144 1.17 -0.77 -8.84
N VAL A 145 2.40 -0.74 -9.36
CA VAL A 145 3.37 -1.83 -9.23
C VAL A 145 4.64 -1.38 -8.50
N ASN A 146 5.18 -0.19 -8.80
CA ASN A 146 6.51 0.22 -8.33
C ASN A 146 6.50 1.58 -7.66
N LEU A 147 7.44 1.73 -6.72
CA LEU A 147 7.97 3.01 -6.30
C LEU A 147 9.16 3.38 -7.20
N TYR A 148 9.22 4.65 -7.60
CA TYR A 148 10.30 5.25 -8.38
C TYR A 148 10.99 6.35 -7.59
N VAL A 149 12.33 6.34 -7.61
CA VAL A 149 13.18 7.35 -6.97
C VAL A 149 14.13 7.91 -8.01
N GLY A 150 14.06 9.22 -8.23
CA GLY A 150 15.01 9.96 -9.05
C GLY A 150 15.90 10.83 -8.19
N VAL A 151 17.19 10.94 -8.49
CA VAL A 151 18.11 11.85 -7.78
C VAL A 151 18.94 12.62 -8.79
N THR A 152 18.93 13.95 -8.69
CA THR A 152 19.82 14.80 -9.48
C THR A 152 21.08 15.12 -8.68
N GLY A 153 22.22 14.68 -9.18
CA GLY A 153 23.51 14.75 -8.52
C GLY A 153 24.54 13.86 -9.21
N SER A 154 25.80 14.05 -8.85
CA SER A 154 26.90 13.26 -9.37
C SER A 154 27.95 13.08 -8.29
N VAL A 155 28.59 11.92 -8.28
CA VAL A 155 29.71 11.64 -7.37
C VAL A 155 30.93 11.14 -8.13
N GLU A 156 32.10 11.43 -7.60
CA GLU A 156 33.36 10.82 -7.98
C GLU A 156 33.36 9.32 -7.62
N THR A 157 34.29 8.56 -8.20
CA THR A 157 34.26 7.08 -8.19
C THR A 157 34.22 6.43 -6.81
N GLN A 158 34.73 7.11 -5.77
CA GLN A 158 34.78 6.56 -4.41
C GLN A 158 33.57 6.95 -3.57
N ASN A 159 32.87 8.02 -3.92
CA ASN A 159 31.78 8.58 -3.12
C ASN A 159 30.44 8.02 -3.57
N ALA A 160 29.43 8.15 -2.73
CA ALA A 160 28.10 7.64 -2.99
C ALA A 160 27.01 8.71 -2.83
N LEU A 161 25.97 8.54 -3.62
CA LEU A 161 24.66 9.13 -3.37
C LEU A 161 23.78 8.05 -2.75
N ALA A 162 23.17 8.36 -1.61
CA ALA A 162 22.30 7.46 -0.88
C ALA A 162 20.97 8.15 -0.61
N VAL A 163 19.87 7.43 -0.83
CA VAL A 163 18.52 7.81 -0.43
C VAL A 163 18.07 6.84 0.64
N TYR A 164 17.56 7.37 1.74
CA TYR A 164 16.97 6.60 2.82
C TYR A 164 15.46 6.77 2.76
N VAL A 165 14.75 5.66 2.94
CA VAL A 165 13.30 5.57 2.78
C VAL A 165 12.69 5.04 4.07
N ASP A 166 11.61 5.69 4.48
CA ASP A 166 10.71 5.32 5.56
C ASP A 166 9.34 5.01 4.90
N LEU A 167 8.85 3.78 5.06
CA LEU A 167 7.60 3.34 4.41
C LEU A 167 6.34 3.62 5.23
N ASP A 168 6.49 3.98 6.51
CA ASP A 168 5.40 4.13 7.46
C ASP A 168 5.47 5.45 8.25
N TYR A 169 5.98 6.49 7.58
CA TYR A 169 6.28 7.80 8.16
C TYR A 169 5.16 8.35 9.04
N GLY A 170 5.50 8.59 10.31
CA GLY A 170 4.58 9.17 11.26
C GLY A 170 4.83 8.76 12.70
N ALA A 171 3.86 9.06 13.56
CA ALA A 171 3.92 8.71 14.96
C ALA A 171 3.94 7.18 15.13
N GLY A 172 5.05 6.67 15.68
CA GLY A 172 5.22 5.24 15.92
C GLY A 172 5.81 4.44 14.75
N SER A 173 6.31 5.14 13.72
CA SER A 173 7.08 4.53 12.62
C SER A 173 8.16 3.56 13.13
N ALA A 174 8.32 2.45 12.42
CA ALA A 174 9.31 1.41 12.69
C ALA A 174 10.61 1.64 11.90
N GLY A 175 11.71 0.99 12.29
CA GLY A 175 12.99 1.11 11.59
C GLY A 175 14.06 1.90 12.38
N LEU A 176 15.08 2.38 11.67
CA LEU A 176 16.27 2.96 12.28
C LEU A 176 16.11 4.45 12.59
N ALA A 177 16.25 4.82 13.86
CA ALA A 177 16.34 6.22 14.31
C ALA A 177 17.73 6.84 14.11
N SER A 178 18.72 6.04 13.71
CA SER A 178 20.08 6.51 13.46
C SER A 178 20.81 5.50 12.60
N LEU A 179 21.53 6.00 11.58
CA LEU A 179 22.36 5.15 10.73
C LEU A 179 23.74 4.91 11.35
N SER A 180 24.17 5.80 12.26
CA SER A 180 25.41 5.63 13.01
C SER A 180 25.46 4.41 13.93
N ALA A 181 24.31 3.74 14.13
CA ALA A 181 24.20 2.49 14.87
C ALA A 181 24.42 1.25 13.99
N THR A 182 24.49 1.42 12.67
CA THR A 182 24.69 0.34 11.70
C THR A 182 26.19 0.07 11.50
N SER A 183 26.52 -1.13 11.02
CA SER A 183 27.93 -1.53 10.86
C SER A 183 28.16 -2.54 9.74
N ASP A 184 27.27 -2.57 8.75
CA ASP A 184 27.45 -3.42 7.60
C ASP A 184 28.58 -2.89 6.72
N ASN A 185 29.59 -3.74 6.54
CA ASN A 185 30.77 -3.45 5.72
C ASN A 185 30.97 -4.50 4.63
N ASP A 186 29.96 -5.36 4.37
CA ASP A 186 30.00 -6.44 3.37
C ASP A 186 29.44 -5.98 2.01
N GLY A 187 30.10 -4.98 1.45
CA GLY A 187 29.74 -4.37 0.17
C GLY A 187 30.18 -2.91 0.11
N ALA A 188 30.57 -2.42 -1.06
CA ALA A 188 31.12 -1.06 -1.17
C ALA A 188 30.08 0.04 -0.89
N LEU A 189 28.82 -0.19 -1.29
CA LEU A 189 27.69 0.67 -0.96
C LEU A 189 27.30 0.51 0.50
N ASP A 190 27.35 -0.70 1.05
CA ASP A 190 26.98 -0.97 2.44
C ASP A 190 27.87 -0.22 3.42
N ASN A 191 29.18 -0.15 3.15
CA ASN A 191 30.11 0.71 3.86
C ASN A 191 29.68 2.20 3.83
N SER A 192 29.14 2.68 2.69
CA SER A 192 28.69 4.07 2.55
C SER A 192 27.35 4.34 3.24
N LEU A 193 26.44 3.34 3.23
CA LEU A 193 25.13 3.40 3.90
C LEU A 193 25.27 3.29 5.43
N SER A 194 26.29 2.58 5.90
CA SER A 194 26.73 2.52 7.30
C SER A 194 27.36 3.83 7.76
N SER A 195 26.55 4.89 7.76
CA SER A 195 27.01 6.27 7.85
C SER A 195 26.86 6.88 9.24
N VAL A 196 27.64 7.93 9.51
CA VAL A 196 27.59 8.66 10.79
C VAL A 196 26.34 9.54 10.98
N ILE A 197 25.31 9.35 10.15
CA ILE A 197 24.08 10.15 10.16
C ILE A 197 23.25 9.83 11.41
N THR A 198 22.80 10.89 12.08
CA THR A 198 21.80 10.85 13.15
C THR A 198 20.51 11.50 12.67
N ILE A 199 19.39 10.78 12.75
CA ILE A 199 18.07 11.29 12.35
C ILE A 199 17.46 12.02 13.55
N THR A 200 17.18 13.31 13.39
CA THR A 200 16.56 14.14 14.42
C THR A 200 15.08 14.40 14.16
N ASN A 201 14.59 14.12 12.94
CA ASN A 201 13.16 14.01 12.69
C ASN A 201 12.57 12.84 13.51
N THR A 202 11.64 13.14 14.42
CA THR A 202 11.12 12.15 15.36
C THR A 202 10.13 11.17 14.75
N GLU A 203 9.56 11.49 13.59
CA GLU A 203 8.62 10.64 12.85
C GLU A 203 9.31 9.78 11.81
N PHE A 204 10.49 10.19 11.32
CA PHE A 204 11.24 9.43 10.32
C PHE A 204 12.03 8.28 10.94
N ARG A 205 11.90 7.08 10.41
CA ARG A 205 12.77 5.94 10.71
C ARG A 205 13.17 5.25 9.40
N ALA A 206 14.47 5.08 9.19
CA ALA A 206 14.94 4.46 7.96
C ALA A 206 14.63 2.95 7.97
N ASP A 207 13.83 2.50 7.02
CA ASP A 207 13.57 1.10 6.74
C ASP A 207 14.52 0.58 5.66
N TRP A 208 14.64 1.36 4.59
CA TRP A 208 15.34 0.97 3.37
C TRP A 208 16.32 2.06 2.93
N ALA A 209 17.24 1.67 2.06
CA ALA A 209 18.00 2.61 1.28
C ALA A 209 18.17 2.15 -0.17
N VAL A 210 18.38 3.14 -1.03
CA VAL A 210 18.88 2.94 -2.39
C VAL A 210 20.03 3.89 -2.64
N GLY A 211 21.08 3.41 -3.29
CA GLY A 211 22.21 4.27 -3.58
C GLY A 211 23.08 3.79 -4.71
N THR A 212 24.00 4.68 -5.10
CA THR A 212 25.03 4.43 -6.09
C THR A 212 26.35 4.99 -5.61
N ARG A 213 27.41 4.18 -5.73
CA ARG A 213 28.79 4.60 -5.54
C ARG A 213 29.45 4.81 -6.89
N GLY A 214 30.08 5.96 -7.06
CA GLY A 214 30.78 6.31 -8.30
C GLY A 214 29.89 6.35 -9.55
N MET A 215 28.59 6.60 -9.37
CA MET A 215 27.58 6.54 -10.45
C MET A 215 27.50 5.16 -11.12
N THR A 216 27.69 4.09 -10.34
CA THR A 216 27.50 2.71 -10.80
C THR A 216 26.01 2.41 -10.98
N SER A 217 25.67 1.67 -12.03
CA SER A 217 24.32 1.11 -12.22
C SER A 217 24.24 -0.30 -11.68
N ALA A 218 23.08 -0.66 -11.14
CA ALA A 218 22.67 -2.02 -10.85
C ALA A 218 21.38 -2.28 -11.62
N GLY A 219 21.40 -3.21 -12.58
CA GLY A 219 20.14 -3.69 -13.16
C GLY A 219 19.26 -4.36 -12.10
N GLY A 220 18.34 -5.22 -12.50
CA GLY A 220 17.65 -6.09 -11.53
C GLY A 220 18.56 -7.13 -10.84
N GLU A 221 19.88 -7.05 -10.99
CA GLU A 221 20.86 -7.94 -10.38
C GLU A 221 21.57 -7.25 -9.21
N LEU A 222 21.99 -8.04 -8.22
CA LEU A 222 22.69 -7.55 -7.04
C LEU A 222 24.07 -6.97 -7.40
N ASN A 223 24.40 -5.81 -6.83
CA ASN A 223 25.66 -5.10 -7.07
C ASN A 223 26.24 -4.43 -5.80
N ASP A 224 27.50 -4.70 -5.49
CA ASP A 224 28.19 -4.16 -4.30
C ASP A 224 28.29 -2.63 -4.29
N ASN A 225 28.16 -1.96 -5.43
CA ASN A 225 28.31 -0.50 -5.54
C ASN A 225 26.97 0.21 -5.78
N ALA A 226 25.87 -0.51 -5.98
CA ALA A 226 24.60 0.10 -6.37
C ALA A 226 23.38 -0.77 -6.04
N GLY A 227 22.24 -0.13 -5.84
CA GLY A 227 20.94 -0.79 -5.70
C GLY A 227 20.30 -0.59 -4.33
N TRP A 228 19.33 -1.45 -4.04
CA TRP A 228 18.45 -1.35 -2.87
C TRP A 228 18.91 -2.25 -1.71
N ARG A 229 18.65 -1.79 -0.48
CA ARG A 229 18.97 -2.47 0.78
C ARG A 229 17.85 -2.35 1.79
N ASP A 230 17.58 -3.43 2.51
CA ASP A 230 16.89 -3.43 3.81
C ASP A 230 17.88 -3.03 4.89
N LEU A 231 17.60 -1.97 5.62
CA LEU A 231 18.46 -1.50 6.71
C LEU A 231 17.97 -1.97 8.08
N ALA A 232 16.67 -2.20 8.23
CA ALA A 232 16.02 -2.33 9.53
C ALA A 232 16.00 -3.76 10.06
N ILE A 233 15.93 -4.78 9.18
CA ILE A 233 15.84 -6.18 9.62
C ILE A 233 17.12 -6.64 10.32
N GLU A 234 18.28 -6.38 9.72
CA GLU A 234 19.58 -6.76 10.25
C GLU A 234 20.61 -5.62 10.08
N PRO A 235 20.64 -4.63 11.00
CA PRO A 235 21.44 -3.40 10.83
C PRO A 235 22.97 -3.58 10.81
N ALA A 236 23.45 -4.81 10.97
CA ALA A 236 24.86 -5.17 10.88
C ALA A 236 25.21 -5.94 9.58
N ASN A 237 24.21 -6.24 8.75
CA ASN A 237 24.31 -6.99 7.50
C ASN A 237 23.05 -6.70 6.67
N PHE A 238 23.07 -5.67 5.84
CA PHE A 238 21.91 -5.19 5.10
C PHE A 238 21.44 -6.22 4.07
N HIS A 239 20.12 -6.42 4.01
CA HIS A 239 19.59 -7.42 3.08
C HIS A 239 19.45 -6.82 1.69
N TRP A 240 19.88 -7.59 0.70
CA TRP A 240 19.84 -7.23 -0.69
C TRP A 240 18.42 -7.24 -1.24
N MET A 241 18.02 -6.18 -1.95
CA MET A 241 16.69 -6.07 -2.53
C MET A 241 16.72 -6.03 -4.05
N SER A 242 15.80 -6.77 -4.67
CA SER A 242 15.69 -6.89 -6.13
C SER A 242 14.91 -5.72 -6.74
N GLY A 243 15.53 -4.54 -6.72
CA GLY A 243 15.11 -3.35 -7.48
C GLY A 243 16.13 -3.02 -8.58
N THR A 244 15.79 -2.05 -9.42
CA THR A 244 16.69 -1.53 -10.47
C THR A 244 17.23 -0.16 -10.06
N LEU A 245 18.48 0.13 -10.41
CA LEU A 245 19.10 1.45 -10.35
C LEU A 245 19.95 1.72 -11.59
N VAL A 246 19.65 2.77 -12.34
CA VAL A 246 20.45 3.21 -13.50
C VAL A 246 20.99 4.61 -13.22
N SER A 247 22.28 4.79 -13.46
CA SER A 247 22.97 6.06 -13.28
C SER A 247 23.40 6.65 -14.62
N GLY A 248 23.09 7.92 -14.83
CA GLY A 248 23.66 8.75 -15.87
C GLY A 248 24.83 9.58 -15.34
N SER A 249 25.24 10.61 -16.09
CA SER A 249 26.37 11.47 -15.70
C SER A 249 26.02 12.51 -14.62
N ALA A 250 24.73 12.79 -14.41
CA ALA A 250 24.26 13.87 -13.52
C ALA A 250 23.00 13.48 -12.71
N ALA A 251 22.61 12.22 -12.76
CA ALA A 251 21.48 11.69 -12.02
C ALA A 251 21.60 10.17 -11.89
N PHE A 252 20.82 9.61 -10.97
CA PHE A 252 20.41 8.22 -11.04
C PHE A 252 18.90 8.12 -10.87
N GLU A 253 18.36 7.02 -11.36
CA GLU A 253 16.96 6.64 -11.20
C GLU A 253 16.89 5.21 -10.71
N ALA A 254 15.90 4.93 -9.87
CA ALA A 254 15.71 3.62 -9.31
C ALA A 254 14.22 3.27 -9.27
N SER A 255 13.94 1.98 -9.38
CA SER A 255 12.60 1.42 -9.18
C SER A 255 12.67 0.19 -8.30
N ILE A 256 11.62 -0.03 -7.52
CA ILE A 256 11.42 -1.25 -6.75
C ILE A 256 9.93 -1.57 -6.68
N PRO A 257 9.52 -2.85 -6.80
CA PRO A 257 8.11 -3.20 -6.66
C PRO A 257 7.58 -2.83 -5.27
N LEU A 258 6.39 -2.22 -5.21
CA LEU A 258 5.69 -1.93 -3.95
C LEU A 258 5.42 -3.21 -3.17
N ALA A 259 5.06 -4.31 -3.86
CA ALA A 259 4.90 -5.61 -3.23
C ALA A 259 6.20 -6.08 -2.54
N THR A 260 7.38 -5.73 -3.06
CA THR A 260 8.66 -6.06 -2.39
C THR A 260 8.82 -5.24 -1.10
N LEU A 261 8.48 -3.96 -1.13
CA LEU A 261 8.57 -3.05 0.01
C LEU A 261 7.56 -3.37 1.12
N TYR A 262 6.34 -3.78 0.74
CA TYR A 262 5.22 -4.03 1.66
C TYR A 262 4.94 -5.53 1.87
N GLY A 263 5.92 -6.40 1.63
CA GLY A 263 5.82 -7.84 1.96
C GLY A 263 4.73 -8.60 1.20
N GLY A 264 4.43 -8.19 -0.02
CA GLY A 264 3.41 -8.75 -0.91
C GLY A 264 2.06 -8.04 -0.84
N ALA A 265 1.88 -7.08 0.07
CA ALA A 265 0.67 -6.28 0.18
C ALA A 265 0.74 -5.02 -0.69
N THR A 266 -0.43 -4.52 -1.06
CA THR A 266 -0.58 -3.14 -1.54
C THR A 266 -0.51 -2.19 -0.33
N PRO A 267 0.25 -1.08 -0.40
CA PRO A 267 0.24 -0.08 0.67
C PRO A 267 -1.20 0.39 0.91
N PRO A 268 -1.66 0.56 2.17
CA PRO A 268 -2.99 1.10 2.45
C PRO A 268 -3.21 2.51 1.86
N GLU A 269 -4.47 2.85 1.57
CA GLU A 269 -4.84 4.21 1.15
C GLU A 269 -4.40 5.24 2.21
N GLY A 270 -3.73 6.31 1.76
CA GLY A 270 -3.21 7.32 2.66
C GLY A 270 -1.89 6.95 3.35
N THR A 271 -1.23 5.86 2.94
CA THR A 271 0.12 5.51 3.42
C THR A 271 1.06 6.66 3.13
N ARG A 272 1.77 7.13 4.16
CA ARG A 272 2.76 8.19 4.02
C ARG A 272 4.13 7.57 4.01
N LEU A 273 4.91 7.87 2.99
CA LEU A 273 6.32 7.50 2.93
C LEU A 273 7.17 8.76 2.94
N ALA A 274 8.35 8.66 3.52
CA ALA A 274 9.29 9.75 3.58
C ALA A 274 10.67 9.36 3.06
N VAL A 275 11.38 10.33 2.53
CA VAL A 275 12.73 10.15 2.01
C VAL A 275 13.64 11.32 2.32
N PHE A 276 14.94 11.03 2.40
CA PHE A 276 15.98 12.05 2.26
C PHE A 276 17.20 11.45 1.55
N ALA A 277 17.97 12.30 0.88
CA ALA A 277 19.19 11.93 0.19
C ALA A 277 20.41 12.59 0.83
N ARG A 278 21.53 11.87 0.78
CA ARG A 278 22.84 12.32 1.26
C ARG A 278 23.93 11.97 0.25
N LEU A 279 24.94 12.83 0.26
CA LEU A 279 26.21 12.64 -0.41
C LEU A 279 27.23 12.25 0.65
N VAL A 280 27.76 11.03 0.52
CA VAL A 280 28.56 10.34 1.54
C VAL A 280 29.81 9.73 0.91
N ASN A 281 30.88 9.56 1.68
CA ASN A 281 32.10 8.88 1.22
C ASN A 281 32.02 7.36 1.30
N GLU A 282 33.07 6.69 0.85
CA GLU A 282 33.12 5.24 0.71
C GLU A 282 32.88 4.46 2.00
N ASP A 283 33.12 5.06 3.17
CA ASP A 283 33.07 4.42 4.49
C ASP A 283 32.00 5.03 5.42
N GLY A 284 31.15 5.90 4.88
CA GLY A 284 30.05 6.48 5.66
C GLY A 284 30.46 7.55 6.66
N GLN A 285 31.76 7.87 6.79
CA GLN A 285 32.28 8.73 7.86
C GLN A 285 32.33 10.22 7.49
N TYR A 286 32.34 10.56 6.21
CA TYR A 286 32.33 11.93 5.72
C TYR A 286 31.07 12.19 4.90
N LEU A 287 30.47 13.35 5.14
CA LEU A 287 29.25 13.76 4.50
C LEU A 287 29.39 15.19 3.99
N ALA A 288 28.90 15.46 2.77
CA ALA A 288 28.86 16.82 2.24
C ALA A 288 27.88 17.72 3.03
N ASN A 289 28.08 19.03 2.88
CA ASN A 289 27.14 20.04 3.35
C ASN A 289 25.76 20.01 2.64
N GLN A 290 25.60 19.19 1.60
CA GLN A 290 24.35 19.01 0.87
C GLN A 290 23.52 17.83 1.41
N THR A 291 22.32 18.11 1.91
CA THR A 291 21.21 17.16 2.12
C THR A 291 20.09 17.49 1.14
N VAL A 292 19.32 16.51 0.67
CA VAL A 292 18.08 16.79 -0.06
C VAL A 292 16.91 16.06 0.60
N PRO A 293 15.82 16.75 1.02
CA PRO A 293 15.63 18.21 0.99
C PRO A 293 16.73 18.98 1.74
N ALA A 294 16.92 20.26 1.39
CA ALA A 294 17.93 21.09 2.03
C ALA A 294 17.73 21.12 3.55
N ASP A 295 18.82 20.89 4.29
CA ASP A 295 18.88 20.86 5.75
C ASP A 295 20.05 21.75 6.24
N ASP A 296 20.38 21.68 7.53
CA ASP A 296 21.49 22.44 8.11
C ASP A 296 22.86 22.04 7.52
N ALA A 297 23.29 22.79 6.51
CA ALA A 297 24.60 22.64 5.87
C ALA A 297 25.78 22.82 6.83
N GLY A 298 25.59 23.47 7.98
CA GLY A 298 26.61 23.61 9.03
C GLY A 298 26.72 22.38 9.94
N ASN A 299 25.73 21.48 9.88
CA ASN A 299 25.69 20.25 10.68
C ASN A 299 25.29 19.03 9.83
N PRO A 300 26.15 18.61 8.88
CA PRO A 300 25.83 17.54 7.94
C PRO A 300 25.59 16.16 8.61
N ALA A 301 26.05 15.94 9.85
CA ALA A 301 25.81 14.67 10.54
C ALA A 301 24.35 14.47 10.98
N THR A 302 23.51 15.51 10.94
CA THR A 302 22.12 15.43 11.39
C THR A 302 21.13 15.63 10.25
N VAL A 303 20.01 14.92 10.30
CA VAL A 303 18.90 15.07 9.35
C VAL A 303 17.59 15.34 10.10
N SER A 304 17.04 16.53 9.88
CA SER A 304 15.75 17.00 10.38
C SER A 304 14.72 17.18 9.26
N GLN A 305 15.18 17.42 8.03
CA GLN A 305 14.33 17.64 6.86
C GLN A 305 14.19 16.37 6.03
N VAL A 306 12.95 16.01 5.71
CA VAL A 306 12.60 14.86 4.87
C VAL A 306 11.49 15.29 3.91
N ALA A 307 11.45 14.68 2.74
CA ALA A 307 10.34 14.81 1.82
C ALA A 307 9.31 13.74 2.13
N VAL A 308 8.02 14.07 2.09
CA VAL A 308 6.94 13.13 2.40
C VAL A 308 5.93 13.16 1.27
N ILE A 309 5.53 11.99 0.79
CA ILE A 309 4.37 11.84 -0.12
C ILE A 309 3.34 10.92 0.51
N THR A 310 2.11 11.05 0.03
CA THR A 310 1.00 10.16 0.39
C THR A 310 0.70 9.28 -0.81
N LEU A 311 0.68 7.97 -0.60
CA LEU A 311 0.26 7.02 -1.61
C LEU A 311 -1.26 6.90 -1.62
N HIS A 312 -1.80 7.02 -2.81
CA HIS A 312 -3.21 6.90 -3.16
C HIS A 312 -3.35 5.71 -4.13
N GLY A 313 -4.42 4.94 -4.02
CA GLY A 313 -4.55 3.66 -4.74
C GLY A 313 -4.15 2.45 -3.89
N GLY A 314 -4.05 2.64 -2.58
CA GLY A 314 -4.06 1.57 -1.59
C GLY A 314 -5.45 1.04 -1.26
N GLY A 315 -6.42 1.41 -2.10
CA GLY A 315 -7.79 0.93 -2.00
C GLY A 315 -7.79 -0.58 -1.93
N GLN A 316 -8.43 -1.11 -0.89
CA GLN A 316 -9.12 -2.39 -1.04
C GLN A 316 -9.79 -2.40 -2.42
N PRO A 317 -9.68 -3.51 -3.18
CA PRO A 317 -10.14 -3.57 -4.55
C PRO A 317 -11.53 -2.95 -4.68
N VAL A 318 -11.65 -2.14 -5.72
CA VAL A 318 -12.92 -1.69 -6.27
C VAL A 318 -13.83 -2.90 -6.33
N CYS A 319 -15.05 -2.79 -5.81
CA CYS A 319 -16.09 -3.74 -6.16
C CYS A 319 -16.37 -3.56 -7.65
N ASN A 320 -15.76 -4.42 -8.48
CA ASN A 320 -15.76 -4.25 -9.92
C ASN A 320 -17.05 -4.80 -10.56
N HIS A 321 -17.89 -5.47 -9.76
CA HIS A 321 -19.19 -6.04 -10.11
C HIS A 321 -19.10 -7.02 -11.30
N ASP A 322 -17.97 -7.70 -11.46
CA ASP A 322 -17.75 -8.65 -12.55
C ASP A 322 -18.29 -10.07 -12.24
N GLY A 323 -18.78 -10.28 -11.01
CA GLY A 323 -19.30 -11.52 -10.49
C GLY A 323 -18.25 -12.46 -9.89
N THR A 324 -17.01 -12.01 -9.68
CA THR A 324 -15.89 -12.81 -9.17
C THR A 324 -15.29 -12.18 -7.93
N CYS A 325 -15.29 -12.90 -6.80
CA CYS A 325 -14.62 -12.45 -5.58
C CYS A 325 -13.09 -12.40 -5.76
N ASP A 326 -12.56 -11.21 -6.02
CA ASP A 326 -11.14 -10.96 -6.26
C ASP A 326 -10.33 -10.84 -4.96
N ALA A 327 -9.01 -10.98 -5.06
CA ALA A 327 -8.13 -10.90 -3.90
C ALA A 327 -8.16 -9.49 -3.27
N GLY A 328 -8.68 -9.40 -2.04
CA GLY A 328 -8.86 -8.14 -1.30
C GLY A 328 -10.32 -7.69 -1.24
N GLU A 329 -11.21 -8.31 -2.01
CA GLU A 329 -12.64 -8.10 -1.87
C GLU A 329 -13.15 -8.92 -0.67
N THR A 330 -14.12 -8.37 0.06
CA THR A 330 -14.78 -9.04 1.18
C THR A 330 -16.28 -8.89 1.01
N TYR A 331 -17.08 -9.74 1.66
CA TYR A 331 -18.53 -9.53 1.69
C TYR A 331 -18.92 -8.13 2.21
N ALA A 332 -18.15 -7.57 3.13
CA ALA A 332 -18.40 -6.24 3.67
C ALA A 332 -18.04 -5.10 2.70
N SER A 333 -17.08 -5.33 1.78
CA SER A 333 -16.59 -4.32 0.82
C SER A 333 -17.11 -4.52 -0.60
N CYS A 334 -17.52 -5.72 -0.98
CA CYS A 334 -18.06 -6.07 -2.30
C CYS A 334 -19.02 -7.29 -2.22
N PRO A 335 -20.25 -7.10 -1.70
CA PRO A 335 -21.20 -8.19 -1.49
C PRO A 335 -21.74 -8.83 -2.78
N ASP A 336 -21.65 -8.11 -3.91
CA ASP A 336 -22.11 -8.60 -5.22
C ASP A 336 -21.18 -9.68 -5.81
N ASP A 337 -19.87 -9.54 -5.59
CA ASP A 337 -18.85 -10.46 -6.11
C ASP A 337 -18.38 -11.47 -5.04
N CYS A 338 -18.37 -11.06 -3.77
CA CYS A 338 -17.99 -11.88 -2.60
C CYS A 338 -19.19 -12.21 -1.70
N PRO A 339 -19.98 -13.24 -2.01
CA PRO A 339 -21.07 -13.67 -1.13
C PRO A 339 -20.52 -14.14 0.23
N GLU A 340 -21.19 -13.76 1.32
CA GLU A 340 -20.80 -14.16 2.67
C GLU A 340 -20.72 -15.69 2.76
N ALA A 341 -19.60 -16.21 3.29
CA ALA A 341 -19.47 -17.64 3.53
C ALA A 341 -20.42 -18.04 4.66
N LEU A 342 -21.65 -18.43 4.30
CA LEU A 342 -22.71 -19.04 5.12
C LEU A 342 -22.29 -19.29 6.58
N GLN A 343 -22.41 -18.29 7.46
CA GLN A 343 -22.49 -18.54 8.90
C GLN A 343 -23.89 -19.07 9.24
N CYS A 344 -24.17 -20.28 8.78
CA CYS A 344 -25.17 -21.12 9.40
C CYS A 344 -24.48 -21.99 10.45
N GLY A 345 -24.51 -21.54 11.71
CA GLY A 345 -24.12 -22.34 12.86
C GLY A 345 -22.90 -21.83 13.60
N ASP A 346 -23.09 -20.78 14.42
CA ASP A 346 -22.35 -20.67 15.67
C ASP A 346 -23.11 -21.50 16.73
N PRO A 347 -22.58 -22.65 17.17
CA PRO A 347 -23.22 -23.48 18.19
C PRO A 347 -23.15 -22.88 19.61
N ASP A 348 -22.42 -21.77 19.84
CA ASP A 348 -22.24 -21.21 21.18
C ASP A 348 -23.34 -20.20 21.59
N VAL A 349 -24.28 -19.87 20.68
CA VAL A 349 -25.38 -18.92 20.97
C VAL A 349 -26.70 -19.59 21.38
N PHE A 350 -26.84 -20.90 21.21
CA PHE A 350 -28.07 -21.64 21.57
C PHE A 350 -27.84 -22.75 22.59
N ALA A 351 -27.57 -22.37 23.84
CA ALA A 351 -27.78 -23.26 24.97
C ALA A 351 -29.29 -23.37 25.27
N TRP A 352 -29.96 -24.35 24.66
CA TRP A 352 -31.27 -24.80 25.11
C TRP A 352 -31.09 -25.59 26.41
N GLU A 353 -31.30 -24.95 27.57
CA GLU A 353 -31.78 -25.68 28.75
C GLU A 353 -33.31 -25.66 28.76
N ASP A 354 -33.92 -26.39 27.82
CA ASP A 354 -35.28 -26.87 28.03
C ASP A 354 -35.21 -28.15 28.86
N GLY A 355 -35.51 -28.00 30.15
CA GLY A 355 -35.62 -29.11 31.09
C GLY A 355 -36.72 -28.82 32.10
N VAL A 356 -37.98 -29.02 31.72
CA VAL A 356 -38.89 -30.03 32.30
C VAL A 356 -40.33 -29.69 31.92
N MET A 357 -40.93 -30.59 31.13
CA MET A 357 -42.36 -30.74 30.95
C MET A 357 -43.02 -31.23 32.24
N TYR A 358 -43.97 -30.46 32.79
CA TYR A 358 -45.23 -30.94 33.39
C TYR A 358 -46.32 -29.91 33.20
#